data_AF-A0A540WTB9-F1
#
_entry.id   AF-A0A540WTB9-F1
#
_cell.length_a   1.000
_cell.length_b   1.000
_cell.length_c   1.000
_cell.angle_alpha   90.00
_cell.angle_beta   90.00
_cell.angle_gamma   90.00
#
_symmetry.space_group_name_H-M   'P 1'
#
loop_
_entity.id
_entity.type
_entity.pdbx_description
1 polymer ?
#
loop_
_entity_poly.entity_id
_entity_poly.type
_entity_poly.pdbx_seq_one_letter_code
_entity_poly.pdbx_strand_id
1 'polypeptide(L)'
;MAGGRTAELAMLASGTSWLLPTRDARTVRVLVGPTGMLSVLQDFARGVGGAAAGPGIAGDDLCFTGWQVDFDVTLDEGLAAYHQLLSSGSLSDEVCEARGVSTATVRVAVGEARFVGSESRLGREASVFTTDERTGREDFQYTALLGNLILRSRGEVGDALSHVHEVTLTGVAHQLVQALRRVHPRTATHDDTAVLVFTADEAERLRQGARDWMLAAEEGHPAGEDGTPEWVRGLASAESAEEAITRLCTSASDAARVAERVLELGAFLLESEAAAQV
;
A
#
# COMPACT_ATOMS: atom_id res chain seq x y z
N MET A 1 23.14 16.76 30.57
CA MET A 1 22.65 15.38 30.69
C MET A 1 21.96 15.03 29.39
N ALA A 2 22.68 14.33 28.51
CA ALA A 2 22.24 13.92 27.18
C ALA A 2 22.48 12.41 27.08
N GLY A 3 21.44 11.63 27.32
CA GLY A 3 21.46 10.17 27.24
C GLY A 3 20.40 9.77 26.23
N GLY A 4 20.84 9.39 25.03
CA GLY A 4 19.99 9.02 23.90
C GLY A 4 20.79 8.93 22.60
N ARG A 5 22.09 8.60 22.69
CA ARG A 5 22.96 8.42 21.53
C ARG A 5 22.78 6.99 21.03
N THR A 6 22.20 6.90 19.83
CA THR A 6 22.54 5.97 18.75
C THR A 6 22.71 4.49 19.13
N ALA A 7 21.73 3.68 18.72
CA ALA A 7 21.79 2.24 18.86
C ALA A 7 22.90 1.66 17.96
N GLU A 8 23.88 1.03 18.59
CA GLU A 8 24.92 0.22 17.96
C GLU A 8 24.23 -0.92 17.16
N LEU A 9 24.28 -0.89 15.82
CA LEU A 9 23.75 -1.96 14.96
C LEU A 9 24.72 -3.16 14.95
N ALA A 10 24.76 -3.91 16.05
CA ALA A 10 25.52 -5.16 16.16
C ALA A 10 24.68 -6.34 15.62
N MET A 11 24.93 -6.75 14.37
CA MET A 11 24.05 -7.67 13.63
C MET A 11 24.37 -9.16 13.81
N LEU A 12 25.64 -9.52 14.01
CA LEU A 12 26.07 -10.93 14.00
C LEU A 12 25.93 -11.66 15.34
N ALA A 13 25.74 -10.95 16.45
CA ALA A 13 25.73 -11.52 17.80
C ALA A 13 24.34 -11.59 18.47
N SER A 14 23.31 -10.95 17.89
CA SER A 14 22.05 -10.64 18.58
C SER A 14 20.81 -11.42 18.09
N GLY A 15 20.96 -12.33 17.12
CA GLY A 15 19.82 -13.06 16.53
C GLY A 15 18.97 -12.22 15.56
N THR A 16 19.50 -11.08 15.10
CA THR A 16 18.91 -10.26 14.04
C THR A 16 19.34 -10.77 12.66
N SER A 17 18.41 -10.71 11.70
CA SER A 17 18.65 -11.06 10.30
C SER A 17 18.69 -9.79 9.46
N TRP A 18 19.09 -9.91 8.20
CA TRP A 18 19.06 -8.78 7.28
C TRP A 18 18.73 -9.17 5.85
N LEU A 19 18.18 -8.21 5.12
CA LEU A 19 17.86 -8.31 3.70
C LEU A 19 18.46 -7.14 2.93
N LEU A 20 18.90 -7.43 1.70
CA LEU A 20 19.42 -6.48 0.72
C LEU A 20 18.42 -6.32 -0.44
N PRO A 21 17.28 -5.63 -0.27
CA PRO A 21 16.53 -5.20 -1.43
C PRO A 21 17.31 -4.10 -2.16
N THR A 22 17.47 -4.22 -3.48
CA THR A 22 17.84 -3.04 -4.29
C THR A 22 16.68 -2.05 -4.24
N ARG A 23 16.92 -0.86 -3.69
CA ARG A 23 15.91 0.22 -3.66
C ARG A 23 15.75 0.81 -5.06
N ASP A 24 16.87 1.11 -5.70
CA ASP A 24 16.97 1.60 -7.07
C ASP A 24 18.38 1.31 -7.63
N ALA A 25 18.69 1.84 -8.83
CA ALA A 25 19.98 1.62 -9.49
C ALA A 25 21.20 2.28 -8.78
N ARG A 26 20.97 3.18 -7.82
CA ARG A 26 21.97 3.97 -7.11
C ARG A 26 22.04 3.67 -5.62
N THR A 27 20.96 3.14 -5.06
CA THR A 27 20.80 2.97 -3.62
C THR A 27 20.67 1.49 -3.26
N VAL A 28 21.58 1.03 -2.40
CA VAL A 28 21.47 -0.28 -1.75
C VAL A 28 20.77 -0.10 -0.42
N ARG A 29 19.64 -0.79 -0.23
CA ARG A 29 18.92 -0.81 1.03
C ARG A 29 19.28 -2.05 1.82
N VAL A 30 19.46 -1.86 3.12
CA VAL A 30 19.64 -2.93 4.10
C VAL A 30 18.53 -2.81 5.13
N LEU A 31 17.71 -3.86 5.23
CA LEU A 31 16.71 -4.01 6.28
C LEU A 31 17.26 -4.93 7.36
N VAL A 32 17.16 -4.51 8.62
CA VAL A 32 17.66 -5.23 9.78
C VAL A 32 16.51 -5.45 10.75
N GLY A 33 16.32 -6.67 11.22
CA GLY A 33 15.28 -6.95 12.19
C GLY A 33 15.12 -8.43 12.51
N PRO A 34 14.08 -8.79 13.27
CA PRO A 34 13.75 -10.18 13.53
C PRO A 34 13.51 -10.96 12.23
N THR A 35 13.95 -12.22 12.16
CA THR A 35 13.75 -13.07 10.97
C THR A 35 12.29 -13.14 10.52
N GLY A 36 11.35 -13.17 11.48
CA GLY A 36 9.91 -13.14 11.20
C GLY A 36 9.46 -11.89 10.45
N MET A 37 9.95 -10.71 10.85
CA MET A 37 9.69 -9.44 10.16
C MET A 37 10.15 -9.50 8.71
N LEU A 38 11.38 -9.96 8.48
CA LEU A 38 11.98 -10.00 7.15
C LEU A 38 11.30 -11.03 6.24
N SER A 39 10.90 -12.17 6.80
CA SER A 39 10.09 -13.16 6.07
C SER A 39 8.75 -12.58 5.63
N VAL A 40 8.04 -11.89 6.53
CA VAL A 40 6.78 -11.21 6.21
C VAL A 40 6.98 -10.20 5.07
N LEU A 41 7.99 -9.34 5.16
CA LEU A 41 8.26 -8.34 4.13
C LEU A 41 8.53 -8.98 2.77
N GLN A 42 9.26 -10.11 2.72
CA GLN A 42 9.48 -10.85 1.47
C GLN A 42 8.21 -11.46 0.90
N ASP A 43 7.36 -12.05 1.74
CA ASP A 43 6.12 -12.68 1.30
C ASP A 43 5.18 -11.64 0.67
N PHE A 44 5.00 -10.49 1.34
CA PHE A 44 4.23 -9.36 0.81
C PHE A 44 4.85 -8.76 -0.45
N ALA A 45 6.18 -8.66 -0.53
CA ALA A 45 6.87 -8.18 -1.74
C ALA A 45 6.67 -9.10 -2.94
N ARG A 46 6.62 -10.41 -2.74
CA ARG A 46 6.33 -11.40 -3.80
C ARG A 46 4.84 -11.47 -4.16
N GLY A 47 3.96 -10.85 -3.38
CA GLY A 47 2.52 -11.05 -3.50
C GLY A 47 2.10 -12.50 -3.22
N VAL A 48 2.94 -13.27 -2.52
CA VAL A 48 2.70 -14.69 -2.22
C VAL A 48 1.97 -14.80 -0.89
N GLY A 49 0.81 -15.45 -0.92
CA GLY A 49 -0.04 -15.62 0.26
C GLY A 49 -1.35 -16.34 -0.04
N GLY A 50 -1.29 -17.59 -0.48
CA GLY A 50 -2.38 -18.53 -0.24
C GLY A 50 -2.44 -18.84 1.27
N ALA A 51 -3.65 -18.99 1.82
CA ALA A 51 -3.96 -19.05 3.24
C ALA A 51 -2.82 -19.60 4.14
N ALA A 52 -2.43 -18.82 5.14
CA ALA A 52 -1.65 -19.30 6.28
C ALA A 52 -2.36 -18.91 7.58
N ALA A 53 -2.42 -19.90 8.47
CA ALA A 53 -3.24 -20.03 9.67
C ALA A 53 -3.22 -18.84 10.65
N GLY A 54 -4.39 -18.60 11.27
CA GLY A 54 -4.54 -17.80 12.50
C GLY A 54 -3.83 -18.43 13.71
N PRO A 55 -3.81 -17.76 14.89
CA PRO A 55 -5.04 -17.28 15.54
C PRO A 55 -4.96 -15.84 16.07
N GLY A 56 -6.11 -15.17 16.22
CA GLY A 56 -6.21 -14.05 17.16
C GLY A 56 -7.23 -12.99 16.82
N ILE A 57 -8.39 -13.10 17.45
CA ILE A 57 -9.40 -12.05 17.59
C ILE A 57 -8.73 -10.81 18.24
N ALA A 58 -9.02 -9.61 17.69
CA ALA A 58 -8.76 -8.28 18.25
C ALA A 58 -8.15 -8.28 19.67
N GLY A 59 -6.82 -8.21 19.73
CA GLY A 59 -6.07 -8.18 20.99
C GLY A 59 -4.56 -7.96 20.80
N ASP A 60 -3.90 -8.69 19.89
CA ASP A 60 -2.43 -8.69 19.78
C ASP A 60 -1.95 -8.75 18.31
N ASP A 61 -1.75 -7.59 17.69
CA ASP A 61 -1.13 -7.50 16.35
C ASP A 61 0.32 -8.02 16.39
N LEU A 62 0.72 -8.83 15.41
CA LEU A 62 2.14 -9.17 15.21
C LEU A 62 2.87 -7.90 14.75
N CYS A 63 3.45 -7.19 15.72
CA CYS A 63 4.23 -5.99 15.50
C CYS A 63 5.72 -6.30 15.62
N PHE A 64 6.49 -5.91 14.62
CA PHE A 64 7.94 -5.98 14.62
C PHE A 64 8.53 -4.59 14.53
N THR A 65 9.69 -4.43 15.14
CA THR A 65 10.55 -3.26 14.97
C THR A 65 11.89 -3.68 14.39
N GLY A 66 12.45 -2.80 13.57
CA GLY A 66 13.72 -3.00 12.91
C GLY A 66 14.28 -1.69 12.43
N TRP A 67 15.30 -1.78 11.58
CA TRP A 67 16.03 -0.65 11.06
C TRP A 67 16.18 -0.80 9.55
N GLN A 68 16.24 0.34 8.88
CA GLN A 68 16.58 0.45 7.48
C GLN A 68 17.80 1.34 7.35
N VAL A 69 18.74 0.92 6.52
CA VAL A 69 19.89 1.73 6.14
C VAL A 69 19.98 1.75 4.62
N ASP A 70 19.95 2.94 4.04
CA ASP A 70 20.08 3.17 2.61
C ASP A 70 21.45 3.78 2.33
N PHE A 71 22.20 3.12 1.43
CA PHE A 71 23.52 3.54 0.97
C PHE A 71 23.43 4.00 -0.49
N ASP A 72 23.66 5.28 -0.75
CA ASP A 72 23.91 5.81 -2.09
C ASP A 72 25.32 5.38 -2.52
N VAL A 73 25.40 4.30 -3.28
CA VAL A 73 26.67 3.72 -3.74
C VAL A 73 27.27 4.50 -4.92
N THR A 74 26.64 5.59 -5.36
CA THR A 74 27.23 6.53 -6.32
C THR A 74 28.11 7.58 -5.65
N LEU A 75 28.05 7.70 -4.33
CA LEU A 75 28.94 8.53 -3.52
C LEU A 75 30.02 7.67 -2.86
N ASP A 76 31.27 8.15 -2.89
CA ASP A 76 32.41 7.41 -2.32
C ASP A 76 32.21 7.07 -0.83
N GLU A 77 31.65 8.01 -0.06
CA GLU A 77 31.32 7.81 1.36
C GLU A 77 30.24 6.73 1.56
N GLY A 78 29.19 6.74 0.75
CA GLY A 78 28.11 5.74 0.82
C GLY A 78 28.57 4.34 0.39
N LEU A 79 29.41 4.25 -0.65
CA LEU A 79 30.02 3.00 -1.08
C LEU A 79 30.99 2.44 -0.02
N ALA A 80 31.82 3.29 0.59
CA ALA A 80 32.72 2.89 1.67
C ALA A 80 31.94 2.38 2.89
N ALA A 81 30.87 3.07 3.28
CA ALA A 81 29.96 2.67 4.35
C ALA A 81 29.32 1.30 4.06
N TYR A 82 28.86 1.07 2.82
CA TYR A 82 28.31 -0.21 2.39
C TYR A 82 29.33 -1.34 2.47
N HIS A 83 30.56 -1.13 1.98
CA HIS A 83 31.63 -2.11 2.08
C HIS A 83 32.03 -2.40 3.52
N GLN A 84 32.05 -1.38 4.39
CA GLN A 84 32.30 -1.55 5.80
C GLN A 84 31.25 -2.47 6.43
N LEU A 85 29.96 -2.21 6.19
CA LEU A 85 28.88 -3.08 6.66
C LEU A 85 29.06 -4.54 6.20
N LEU A 86 29.39 -4.77 4.92
CA LEU A 86 29.62 -6.13 4.42
C LEU A 86 30.81 -6.82 5.10
N SER A 87 31.83 -6.05 5.47
CA SER A 87 33.07 -6.58 6.07
C SER A 87 32.96 -6.84 7.58
N SER A 88 32.30 -5.95 8.33
CA SER A 88 32.24 -6.00 9.79
C SER A 88 30.89 -6.49 10.33
N GLY A 89 29.83 -6.46 9.51
CA GLY A 89 28.46 -6.70 9.96
C GLY A 89 27.97 -5.65 10.97
N SER A 90 28.57 -4.47 10.99
CA SER A 90 28.23 -3.39 11.91
C SER A 90 28.41 -2.02 11.26
N LEU A 91 27.63 -1.05 11.72
CA LEU A 91 27.75 0.36 11.35
C LEU A 91 28.10 1.15 12.60
N SER A 92 29.13 2.00 12.52
CA SER A 92 29.42 2.96 13.57
C SER A 92 28.58 4.23 13.38
N ASP A 93 28.43 5.02 14.44
CA ASP A 93 27.73 6.31 14.41
C ASP A 93 28.27 7.24 13.32
N GLU A 94 29.60 7.30 13.19
CA GLU A 94 30.29 8.10 12.16
C GLU A 94 29.89 7.69 10.73
N VAL A 95 29.66 6.39 10.51
CA VAL A 95 29.23 5.85 9.21
C VAL A 95 27.76 6.15 8.96
N CYS A 96 26.92 6.07 10.00
CA CYS A 96 25.51 6.45 9.92
C CYS A 96 25.31 7.94 9.61
N GLU A 97 26.28 8.79 9.97
CA GLU A 97 26.25 10.23 9.68
C GLU A 97 26.80 10.60 8.30
N ALA A 98 27.52 9.68 7.64
CA ALA A 98 28.23 9.90 6.38
C ALA A 98 27.30 10.34 5.23
N ARG A 99 27.86 11.05 4.25
CA ARG A 99 27.08 11.47 3.07
C ARG A 99 26.73 10.25 2.23
N GLY A 100 25.48 10.19 1.78
CA GLY A 100 24.96 9.04 1.07
C GLY A 100 24.52 7.91 1.99
N VAL A 101 24.47 8.11 3.31
CA VAL A 101 23.85 7.17 4.26
C VAL A 101 22.60 7.80 4.85
N SER A 102 21.49 7.06 4.78
CA SER A 102 20.23 7.39 5.45
C SER A 102 19.80 6.21 6.32
N THR A 103 19.38 6.51 7.54
CA THR A 103 18.91 5.52 8.51
C THR A 103 17.46 5.81 8.88
N ALA A 104 16.67 4.76 9.03
CA ALA A 104 15.29 4.87 9.47
C ALA A 104 14.93 3.74 10.42
N THR A 105 14.08 4.03 11.40
CA THR A 105 13.37 2.98 12.16
C THR A 105 12.25 2.42 11.28
N VAL A 106 12.07 1.09 11.32
CA VAL A 106 11.00 0.40 10.60
C VAL A 106 10.08 -0.29 11.58
N ARG A 107 8.77 -0.09 11.42
CA ARG A 107 7.73 -0.82 12.15
C ARG A 107 6.88 -1.60 11.17
N VAL A 108 6.66 -2.88 11.44
CA VAL A 108 5.82 -3.74 10.60
C VAL A 108 4.70 -4.30 11.45
N ALA A 109 3.47 -3.98 11.13
CA ALA A 109 2.28 -4.59 11.71
C ALA A 109 1.62 -5.52 10.69
N VAL A 110 1.20 -6.70 11.11
CA VAL A 110 0.54 -7.69 10.25
C VAL A 110 -0.80 -8.06 10.85
N GLY A 111 -1.82 -8.13 9.99
CA GLY A 111 -3.18 -8.47 10.38
C GLY A 111 -3.90 -9.34 9.35
N GLU A 112 -5.15 -9.64 9.66
CA GLU A 112 -6.10 -10.27 8.74
C GLU A 112 -6.91 -9.18 8.03
N ALA A 113 -6.86 -9.16 6.69
CA ALA A 113 -7.72 -8.28 5.92
C ALA A 113 -9.11 -8.93 5.81
N ARG A 114 -10.15 -8.22 6.25
CA ARG A 114 -11.54 -8.71 6.19
C ARG A 114 -12.28 -8.08 5.01
N PHE A 115 -12.93 -8.92 4.22
CA PHE A 115 -13.85 -8.45 3.19
C PHE A 115 -15.18 -8.02 3.83
N VAL A 116 -15.70 -6.87 3.45
CA VAL A 116 -17.01 -6.38 3.91
C VAL A 116 -18.10 -7.14 3.13
N GLY A 117 -18.97 -7.88 3.81
CA GLY A 117 -20.16 -8.49 3.20
C GLY A 117 -20.01 -9.92 2.65
N SER A 118 -18.92 -10.64 2.94
CA SER A 118 -18.83 -12.09 2.68
C SER A 118 -18.33 -12.85 3.90
N GLU A 119 -18.99 -13.96 4.25
CA GLU A 119 -18.78 -14.65 5.54
C GLU A 119 -17.45 -15.40 5.69
N SER A 120 -16.56 -15.44 4.69
CA SER A 120 -15.52 -16.49 4.71
C SER A 120 -14.23 -16.26 3.91
N ARG A 121 -13.96 -15.06 3.39
CA ARG A 121 -12.62 -14.77 2.82
C ARG A 121 -11.82 -13.92 3.80
N LEU A 122 -10.72 -14.51 4.30
CA LEU A 122 -9.70 -13.79 5.06
C LEU A 122 -8.53 -13.53 4.10
N GLY A 123 -8.26 -12.26 3.85
CA GLY A 123 -7.00 -11.82 3.25
C GLY A 123 -5.95 -11.56 4.33
N ARG A 124 -4.76 -11.14 3.92
CA ARG A 124 -3.71 -10.69 4.85
C ARG A 124 -3.38 -9.24 4.56
N GLU A 125 -3.07 -8.49 5.60
CA GLU A 125 -2.58 -7.13 5.46
C GLU A 125 -1.29 -6.91 6.23
N ALA A 126 -0.47 -5.99 5.74
CA ALA A 126 0.69 -5.50 6.42
C ALA A 126 0.80 -3.99 6.25
N SER A 127 1.14 -3.32 7.35
CA SER A 127 1.49 -1.90 7.39
C SER A 127 2.96 -1.78 7.78
N VAL A 128 3.73 -1.13 6.93
CA VAL A 128 5.15 -0.83 7.15
C VAL A 128 5.26 0.68 7.34
N PHE A 129 5.74 1.11 8.51
CA PHE A 129 6.06 2.51 8.78
C PHE A 129 7.57 2.66 8.81
N THR A 130 8.07 3.70 8.17
CA THR A 130 9.50 4.01 8.10
C THR A 130 9.69 5.45 8.60
N THR A 131 10.41 5.63 9.70
CA THR A 131 10.67 6.94 10.29
C THR A 131 12.11 7.33 10.00
N ASP A 132 12.33 8.37 9.21
CA ASP A 132 13.67 8.90 8.95
C ASP A 132 14.26 9.50 10.23
N GLU A 133 15.41 8.98 10.67
CA GLU A 133 16.00 9.35 11.97
C GLU A 133 16.51 10.80 12.01
N ARG A 134 16.79 11.42 10.86
CA ARG A 134 17.32 12.79 10.78
C ARG A 134 16.20 13.82 10.80
N THR A 135 15.11 13.55 10.11
CA THR A 135 14.02 14.50 9.88
C THR A 135 12.80 14.22 10.74
N GLY A 136 12.67 13.01 11.29
CA GLY A 136 11.49 12.54 12.01
C GLY A 136 10.26 12.33 11.13
N ARG A 137 10.40 12.47 9.80
CA ARG A 137 9.31 12.20 8.86
C ARG A 137 9.02 10.72 8.83
N GLU A 138 7.74 10.38 8.81
CA GLU A 138 7.27 9.00 8.78
C GLU A 138 6.53 8.74 7.48
N ASP A 139 7.00 7.77 6.72
CA ASP A 139 6.29 7.23 5.56
C ASP A 139 5.58 5.93 5.96
N PHE A 140 4.46 5.63 5.31
CA PHE A 140 3.81 4.33 5.42
C PHE A 140 3.69 3.63 4.07
N GLN A 141 3.65 2.31 4.14
CA GLN A 141 3.24 1.43 3.07
C GLN A 141 2.28 0.38 3.65
N TYR A 142 1.04 0.42 3.19
CA TYR A 142 0.04 -0.59 3.45
C TYR A 142 -0.05 -1.55 2.26
N THR A 143 -0.24 -2.84 2.53
CA THR A 143 -0.53 -3.84 1.51
C THR A 143 -1.58 -4.81 2.02
N ALA A 144 -2.67 -4.99 1.28
CA ALA A 144 -3.65 -6.05 1.48
C ALA A 144 -3.62 -7.04 0.32
N LEU A 145 -3.54 -8.33 0.66
CA LEU A 145 -3.61 -9.45 -0.26
C LEU A 145 -4.99 -10.10 -0.12
N LEU A 146 -5.79 -9.98 -1.18
CA LEU A 146 -7.23 -10.26 -1.21
C LEU A 146 -7.56 -11.25 -2.33
N GLY A 147 -6.96 -12.45 -2.30
CA GLY A 147 -7.15 -13.45 -3.36
C GLY A 147 -6.50 -13.01 -4.67
N ASN A 148 -7.31 -12.74 -5.70
CA ASN A 148 -6.83 -12.25 -7.00
C ASN A 148 -6.71 -10.71 -7.08
N LEU A 149 -6.81 -10.04 -5.93
CA LEU A 149 -6.72 -8.60 -5.76
C LEU A 149 -5.57 -8.27 -4.80
N ILE A 150 -4.78 -7.25 -5.13
CA ILE A 150 -3.79 -6.65 -4.24
C ILE A 150 -4.08 -5.16 -4.15
N LEU A 151 -4.27 -4.64 -2.93
CA LEU A 151 -4.35 -3.22 -2.66
C LEU A 151 -3.04 -2.78 -1.98
N ARG A 152 -2.38 -1.76 -2.51
CA ARG A 152 -1.24 -1.11 -1.89
C ARG A 152 -1.53 0.36 -1.72
N SER A 153 -1.23 0.90 -0.55
CA SER A 153 -1.30 2.34 -0.29
C SER A 153 0.05 2.79 0.24
N ARG A 154 0.51 3.98 -0.15
CA ARG A 154 1.74 4.57 0.37
C ARG A 154 1.64 6.08 0.44
N GLY A 155 2.40 6.70 1.34
CA GLY A 155 2.48 8.15 1.48
C GLY A 155 3.21 8.57 2.76
N GLU A 156 3.29 9.88 2.99
CA GLU A 156 3.81 10.48 4.23
C GLU A 156 2.67 10.57 5.26
N VAL A 157 2.93 10.10 6.50
CA VAL A 157 1.95 10.10 7.58
C VAL A 157 1.58 11.55 7.94
N GLY A 158 0.28 11.86 7.90
CA GLY A 158 -0.24 13.20 8.17
C GLY A 158 -0.30 14.12 6.94
N ASP A 159 0.16 13.67 5.76
CA ASP A 159 0.00 14.36 4.49
C ASP A 159 -0.80 13.53 3.49
N ALA A 160 -2.13 13.60 3.61
CA ALA A 160 -3.07 12.85 2.76
C ALA A 160 -2.89 13.14 1.26
N LEU A 161 -2.36 14.31 0.87
CA LEU A 161 -2.16 14.64 -0.55
C LEU A 161 -0.99 13.88 -1.17
N SER A 162 -0.04 13.41 -0.35
CA SER A 162 1.07 12.57 -0.80
C SER A 162 0.66 11.12 -1.09
N HIS A 163 -0.56 10.73 -0.71
CA HIS A 163 -0.99 9.34 -0.75
C HIS A 163 -1.26 8.85 -2.17
N VAL A 164 -0.81 7.63 -2.44
CA VAL A 164 -1.03 6.92 -3.70
C VAL A 164 -1.54 5.51 -3.40
N HIS A 165 -2.59 5.11 -4.12
CA HIS A 165 -3.22 3.80 -4.00
C HIS A 165 -3.05 3.03 -5.31
N GLU A 166 -2.51 1.83 -5.23
CA GLU A 166 -2.36 0.89 -6.33
C GLU A 166 -3.28 -0.30 -6.10
N VAL A 167 -4.13 -0.60 -7.07
CA VAL A 167 -5.03 -1.75 -7.07
C VAL A 167 -4.63 -2.66 -8.23
N THR A 168 -4.06 -3.82 -7.90
CA THR A 168 -3.71 -4.86 -8.88
C THR A 168 -4.81 -5.91 -8.90
N LEU A 169 -5.34 -6.15 -10.09
CA LEU A 169 -6.43 -7.07 -10.39
C LEU A 169 -5.90 -8.17 -11.30
N THR A 170 -5.98 -9.44 -10.89
CA THR A 170 -5.51 -10.60 -11.67
C THR A 170 -6.66 -11.50 -12.08
N GLY A 171 -6.51 -12.20 -13.21
CA GLY A 171 -7.57 -13.03 -13.78
C GLY A 171 -8.74 -12.23 -14.35
N VAL A 172 -8.50 -10.99 -14.78
CA VAL A 172 -9.53 -10.11 -15.34
C VAL A 172 -9.62 -10.32 -16.86
N ALA A 173 -10.84 -10.49 -17.37
CA ALA A 173 -11.06 -10.66 -18.80
C ALA A 173 -10.53 -9.47 -19.60
N HIS A 174 -9.82 -9.74 -20.71
CA HIS A 174 -9.19 -8.71 -21.54
C HIS A 174 -10.13 -7.57 -21.95
N GLN A 175 -11.40 -7.88 -22.25
CA GLN A 175 -12.41 -6.88 -22.61
C GLN A 175 -12.68 -5.89 -21.47
N LEU A 176 -12.72 -6.38 -20.23
CA LEU A 176 -12.94 -5.55 -19.04
C LEU A 176 -11.74 -4.63 -18.79
N VAL A 177 -10.53 -5.15 -19.00
CA VAL A 177 -9.29 -4.39 -18.94
C VAL A 177 -9.27 -3.24 -19.97
N GLN A 178 -9.71 -3.50 -21.21
CA GLN A 178 -9.81 -2.46 -22.24
C GLN A 178 -10.90 -1.42 -21.91
N ALA A 179 -12.01 -1.84 -21.32
CA ALA A 179 -13.03 -0.92 -20.85
C ALA A 179 -12.47 -0.03 -19.72
N LEU A 180 -11.69 -0.59 -18.79
CA LEU A 180 -11.14 0.15 -17.64
C LEU A 180 -10.28 1.33 -18.10
N ARG A 181 -9.54 1.17 -19.19
CA ARG A 181 -8.73 2.25 -19.77
C ARG A 181 -9.54 3.45 -20.27
N ARG A 182 -10.84 3.28 -20.54
CA ARG A 182 -11.69 4.40 -20.99
C ARG A 182 -12.04 5.33 -19.84
N VAL A 183 -12.29 4.77 -18.66
CA VAL A 183 -12.66 5.53 -17.46
C VAL A 183 -11.46 5.82 -16.55
N HIS A 184 -10.40 5.03 -16.67
CA HIS A 184 -9.16 5.16 -15.91
C HIS A 184 -7.96 5.04 -16.87
N PRO A 185 -7.59 6.11 -17.58
CA PRO A 185 -6.59 6.04 -18.66
C PRO A 185 -5.20 5.57 -18.26
N ARG A 186 -4.85 5.72 -16.98
CA ARG A 186 -3.55 5.29 -16.42
C ARG A 186 -3.46 3.80 -16.10
N THR A 187 -4.47 3.01 -16.44
CA THR A 187 -4.47 1.57 -16.20
C THR A 187 -3.37 0.86 -16.99
N ALA A 188 -2.36 0.38 -16.27
CA ALA A 188 -1.33 -0.50 -16.81
C ALA A 188 -1.87 -1.93 -16.91
N THR A 189 -1.43 -2.67 -17.93
CA THR A 189 -1.98 -4.02 -18.18
C THR A 189 -0.89 -4.96 -18.64
N HIS A 190 -0.93 -6.20 -18.17
CA HIS A 190 -0.09 -7.28 -18.63
C HIS A 190 -0.91 -8.56 -18.61
N ASP A 191 -1.10 -9.19 -19.77
CA ASP A 191 -1.95 -10.38 -19.94
C ASP A 191 -3.37 -10.23 -19.35
N ASP A 192 -3.67 -10.97 -18.27
CA ASP A 192 -4.93 -10.97 -17.53
C ASP A 192 -4.88 -10.08 -16.26
N THR A 193 -3.84 -9.26 -16.13
CA THR A 193 -3.59 -8.38 -15.00
C THR A 193 -3.83 -6.92 -15.39
N ALA A 194 -4.60 -6.20 -14.57
CA ALA A 194 -4.79 -4.76 -14.64
C ALA A 194 -4.31 -4.09 -13.36
N VAL A 195 -3.57 -2.99 -13.49
CA VAL A 195 -3.07 -2.18 -12.37
C VAL A 195 -3.66 -0.79 -12.48
N LEU A 196 -4.47 -0.43 -11.49
CA LEU A 196 -5.09 0.89 -11.34
C LEU A 196 -4.27 1.67 -10.31
N VAL A 197 -3.93 2.92 -10.62
CA VAL A 197 -3.20 3.81 -9.70
C VAL A 197 -4.02 5.07 -9.50
N PHE A 198 -4.40 5.34 -8.26
CA PHE A 198 -5.17 6.49 -7.84
C PHE A 198 -4.27 7.42 -7.00
N THR A 199 -4.24 8.70 -7.35
CA THR A 199 -3.76 9.75 -6.45
C THR A 199 -4.82 10.04 -5.37
N ALA A 200 -4.45 10.80 -4.33
CA ALA A 200 -5.40 11.29 -3.33
C ALA A 200 -6.62 11.99 -3.96
N ASP A 201 -6.38 12.88 -4.93
CA ASP A 201 -7.45 13.58 -5.65
C ASP A 201 -8.36 12.63 -6.46
N GLU A 202 -7.80 11.58 -7.06
CA GLU A 202 -8.59 10.58 -7.78
C GLU A 202 -9.43 9.70 -6.86
N ALA A 203 -8.86 9.28 -5.74
CA ALA A 203 -9.58 8.55 -4.72
C ALA A 203 -10.72 9.39 -4.13
N GLU A 204 -10.50 10.69 -3.92
CA GLU A 204 -11.54 11.61 -3.47
C GLU A 204 -12.60 11.84 -4.55
N ARG A 205 -12.23 11.94 -5.83
CA ARG A 205 -13.20 12.01 -6.94
C ARG A 205 -14.09 10.78 -7.02
N LEU A 206 -13.56 9.57 -6.78
CA LEU A 206 -14.38 8.36 -6.70
C LEU A 206 -15.38 8.44 -5.55
N ARG A 207 -14.91 8.87 -4.37
CA ARG A 207 -15.77 9.04 -3.20
C ARG A 207 -16.88 10.06 -3.44
N GLN A 208 -16.55 11.18 -4.07
CA GLN A 208 -17.52 12.21 -4.43
C GLN A 208 -18.49 11.71 -5.51
N GLY A 209 -18.01 11.01 -6.54
CA GLY A 209 -18.87 10.39 -7.55
C GLY A 209 -19.90 9.42 -6.97
N ALA A 210 -19.54 8.67 -5.92
CA ALA A 210 -20.48 7.79 -5.24
C ALA A 210 -21.58 8.59 -4.49
N ARG A 211 -21.26 9.76 -3.95
CA ARG A 211 -22.25 10.67 -3.34
C ARG A 211 -23.15 11.30 -4.39
N ASP A 212 -22.57 11.73 -5.50
CA ASP A 212 -23.32 12.32 -6.60
C ASP A 212 -24.28 11.29 -7.21
N TRP A 213 -23.87 10.02 -7.29
CA TRP A 213 -24.77 8.93 -7.66
C TRP A 213 -25.94 8.82 -6.67
N MET A 214 -25.67 8.83 -5.36
CA MET A 214 -26.73 8.79 -4.35
C MET A 214 -27.73 9.94 -4.52
N LEU A 215 -27.25 11.16 -4.75
CA LEU A 215 -28.10 12.32 -4.98
C LEU A 215 -28.94 12.17 -6.28
N ALA A 216 -28.32 11.74 -7.37
CA ALA A 216 -29.03 11.51 -8.63
C ALA A 216 -30.15 10.48 -8.49
N ALA A 217 -29.93 9.42 -7.69
CA ALA A 217 -30.93 8.41 -7.38
C ALA A 217 -32.11 8.97 -6.58
N GLU A 218 -31.84 9.85 -5.61
CA GLU A 218 -32.87 10.53 -4.82
C GLU A 218 -33.73 11.50 -5.67
N GLU A 219 -33.12 12.12 -6.68
CA GLU A 219 -33.78 13.05 -7.61
C GLU A 219 -34.54 12.36 -8.76
N GLY A 220 -34.53 11.03 -8.81
CA GLY A 220 -35.26 10.25 -9.83
C GLY A 220 -34.58 10.18 -11.20
N HIS A 221 -33.30 10.57 -11.30
CA HIS A 221 -32.47 10.28 -12.45
C HIS A 221 -31.97 8.83 -12.34
N PRO A 222 -31.97 8.02 -13.42
CA PRO A 222 -31.90 6.57 -13.30
C PRO A 222 -30.53 6.10 -12.76
N ALA A 223 -30.49 5.81 -11.47
CA ALA A 223 -29.44 5.05 -10.81
C ALA A 223 -29.76 3.53 -10.90
N GLY A 224 -29.88 3.00 -12.13
CA GLY A 224 -30.28 1.61 -12.38
C GLY A 224 -31.74 1.29 -11.98
N GLU A 225 -32.31 0.22 -12.54
CA GLU A 225 -33.71 -0.19 -12.27
C GLU A 225 -33.95 -0.61 -10.79
N ASP A 226 -32.88 -0.86 -10.02
CA ASP A 226 -32.91 -1.41 -8.65
C ASP A 226 -32.48 -0.40 -7.54
N GLY A 227 -32.26 0.88 -7.88
CA GLY A 227 -31.80 1.91 -6.95
C GLY A 227 -30.31 1.85 -6.60
N THR A 228 -29.85 2.70 -5.66
CA THR A 228 -28.41 2.80 -5.32
C THR A 228 -27.83 1.48 -4.79
N PRO A 229 -26.78 0.92 -5.42
CA PRO A 229 -26.13 -0.29 -4.91
C PRO A 229 -25.51 -0.11 -3.52
N GLU A 230 -25.49 -1.17 -2.71
CA GLU A 230 -24.91 -1.13 -1.34
C GLU A 230 -23.44 -0.69 -1.35
N TRP A 231 -22.66 -1.15 -2.32
CA TRP A 231 -21.25 -0.78 -2.43
C TRP A 231 -21.08 0.71 -2.69
N VAL A 232 -21.97 1.36 -3.45
CA VAL A 232 -21.96 2.82 -3.67
C VAL A 232 -22.22 3.55 -2.36
N ARG A 233 -23.22 3.11 -1.56
CA ARG A 233 -23.47 3.67 -0.22
C ARG A 233 -22.25 3.50 0.70
N GLY A 234 -21.60 2.35 0.62
CA GLY A 234 -20.38 2.05 1.35
C GLY A 234 -19.23 3.01 1.00
N LEU A 235 -19.05 3.33 -0.28
CA LEU A 235 -18.05 4.31 -0.73
C LEU A 235 -18.42 5.74 -0.30
N ALA A 236 -19.66 6.16 -0.52
CA ALA A 236 -20.12 7.51 -0.21
C ALA A 236 -20.03 7.87 1.28
N SER A 237 -20.20 6.86 2.15
CA SER A 237 -20.10 6.98 3.61
C SER A 237 -18.69 6.81 4.18
N ALA A 238 -17.67 6.60 3.33
CA ALA A 238 -16.29 6.53 3.78
C ALA A 238 -15.84 7.88 4.37
N GLU A 239 -15.14 7.83 5.51
CA GLU A 239 -14.63 8.99 6.23
C GLU A 239 -13.50 9.66 5.44
N SER A 240 -12.68 8.86 4.75
CA SER A 240 -11.57 9.32 3.90
C SER A 240 -11.58 8.71 2.49
N ALA A 241 -10.74 9.27 1.61
CA ALA A 241 -10.49 8.73 0.28
C ALA A 241 -9.80 7.36 0.34
N GLU A 242 -8.87 7.12 1.29
CA GLU A 242 -8.25 5.80 1.46
C GLU A 242 -9.27 4.76 1.89
N GLU A 243 -10.18 5.13 2.80
CA GLU A 243 -11.24 4.24 3.23
C GLU A 243 -12.18 3.92 2.07
N ALA A 244 -12.49 4.89 1.20
CA ALA A 244 -13.31 4.64 0.02
C ALA A 244 -12.67 3.61 -0.93
N ILE A 245 -11.36 3.73 -1.21
CA ILE A 245 -10.62 2.75 -2.03
C ILE A 245 -10.58 1.38 -1.34
N THR A 246 -10.35 1.36 -0.03
CA THR A 246 -10.32 0.12 0.76
C THR A 246 -11.68 -0.56 0.72
N ARG A 247 -12.79 0.18 0.88
CA ARG A 247 -14.16 -0.35 0.79
C ARG A 247 -14.50 -0.82 -0.63
N LEU A 248 -14.05 -0.13 -1.67
CA LEU A 248 -14.22 -0.57 -3.06
C LEU A 248 -13.60 -1.95 -3.30
N CYS A 249 -12.40 -2.15 -2.76
CA CYS A 249 -11.63 -3.39 -2.86
C CYS A 249 -12.21 -4.51 -1.98
N THR A 250 -12.57 -4.20 -0.73
CA THR A 250 -12.95 -5.19 0.27
C THR A 250 -14.43 -5.59 0.23
N SER A 251 -15.30 -4.79 -0.40
CA SER A 251 -16.72 -5.14 -0.56
C SER A 251 -17.00 -6.00 -1.81
N ALA A 252 -15.97 -6.34 -2.58
CA ALA A 252 -16.07 -7.17 -3.78
C ALA A 252 -15.59 -8.59 -3.48
N SER A 253 -16.25 -9.59 -4.06
CA SER A 253 -15.85 -10.99 -3.90
C SER A 253 -14.55 -11.35 -4.63
N ASP A 254 -14.23 -10.63 -5.70
CA ASP A 254 -13.09 -10.91 -6.59
C ASP A 254 -12.68 -9.67 -7.42
N ALA A 255 -11.55 -9.78 -8.10
CA ALA A 255 -10.98 -8.72 -8.93
C ALA A 255 -11.88 -8.27 -10.10
N ALA A 256 -12.71 -9.17 -10.68
CA ALA A 256 -13.60 -8.80 -11.79
C ALA A 256 -14.72 -7.89 -11.29
N ARG A 257 -15.29 -8.17 -10.10
CA ARG A 257 -16.25 -7.29 -9.45
C ARG A 257 -15.67 -5.92 -9.11
N VAL A 258 -14.42 -5.84 -8.65
CA VAL A 258 -13.76 -4.54 -8.43
C VAL A 258 -13.65 -3.77 -9.75
N ALA A 259 -13.18 -4.42 -10.81
CA ALA A 259 -13.09 -3.82 -12.14
C ALA A 259 -14.43 -3.29 -12.65
N GLU A 260 -15.51 -4.05 -12.50
CA GLU A 260 -16.86 -3.62 -12.91
C GLU A 260 -17.36 -2.41 -12.12
N ARG A 261 -17.13 -2.36 -10.81
CA ARG A 261 -17.52 -1.20 -9.99
C ARG A 261 -16.75 0.06 -10.37
N VAL A 262 -15.46 -0.07 -10.67
CA VAL A 262 -14.65 1.04 -11.21
C VAL A 262 -15.21 1.52 -12.56
N LEU A 263 -15.65 0.60 -13.41
CA LEU A 263 -16.27 0.93 -14.69
C LEU A 263 -17.61 1.65 -14.52
N GLU A 264 -18.50 1.11 -13.69
CA GLU A 264 -19.81 1.68 -13.42
C GLU A 264 -19.68 3.11 -12.85
N LEU A 265 -18.85 3.29 -11.82
CA LEU A 265 -18.64 4.60 -11.21
C LEU A 265 -17.92 5.58 -12.14
N GLY A 266 -16.93 5.09 -12.89
CA GLY A 266 -16.21 5.90 -13.86
C GLY A 266 -17.08 6.36 -15.04
N ALA A 267 -17.98 5.50 -15.52
CA ALA A 267 -18.94 5.86 -16.56
C ALA A 267 -19.92 6.93 -16.06
N PHE A 268 -20.47 6.75 -14.86
CA PHE A 268 -21.34 7.73 -14.21
C PHE A 268 -20.66 9.11 -14.09
N LEU A 269 -19.39 9.14 -13.68
CA LEU A 269 -18.62 10.39 -13.57
C LEU A 269 -18.45 11.07 -14.93
N LEU A 270 -18.08 10.33 -15.97
CA LEU A 270 -17.92 10.88 -17.33
C LEU A 270 -19.23 11.45 -17.89
N GLU A 271 -20.35 10.75 -17.67
CA GLU A 271 -21.68 11.21 -18.08
C GLU A 271 -22.10 12.48 -17.31
N SER A 272 -21.85 12.51 -16.00
CA SER A 272 -22.14 13.68 -15.16
C SER A 272 -21.31 14.90 -15.58
N GLU A 273 -20.03 14.72 -15.87
CA GLU A 273 -19.16 15.78 -16.36
C GLU A 273 -19.61 16.31 -17.74
N ALA A 274 -20.04 15.42 -18.63
CA ALA A 274 -20.56 15.81 -19.94
C ALA A 274 -21.87 16.61 -19.81
N ALA A 275 -22.76 16.23 -18.89
CA ALA A 275 -24.01 16.94 -18.63
C ALA A 275 -23.79 18.34 -18.03
N ALA A 276 -22.75 18.54 -17.22
CA ALA A 276 -22.43 19.83 -16.61
C ALA A 276 -21.79 20.84 -17.59
N GLN A 277 -21.33 20.39 -18.77
CA GLN A 277 -20.69 21.24 -19.79
C GLN A 277 -21.67 21.76 -20.86
N VAL A 278 -22.95 21.37 -20.80
CA VAL A 278 -24.04 21.78 -21.70
C VAL A 278 -24.88 22.88 -21.06
#